data_AF-A0A3M1EE04-F1
#
_entry.id   AF-A0A3M1EE04-F1
#
_cell.length_a   1.000
_cell.length_b   1.000
_cell.length_c   1.000
_cell.angle_alpha   90.00
_cell.angle_beta   90.00
_cell.angle_gamma   90.00
#
_symmetry.space_group_name_H-M   'P 1'
#
loop_
_entity.id
_entity.type
_entity.pdbx_description
1 polymer ?
#
loop_
_entity_poly.entity_id
_entity_poly.type
_entity_poly.pdbx_seq_one_letter_code
_entity_poly.pdbx_strand_id
1 'polypeptide(L)'
;EDLDSLHGRYDMVLIDTEAGISENVTYFNMAAQNILVVTTPEPTAITDAYALMKLMSTRYHQKHFSLVVNQVHEMDDGLDVYQKLTIVSNRYLDISIDYLGCIPANERMLEAVRRQKPMVELFPGQKTSSAFKALAESLVRQDHPEPKGTVQFFWKRFFTLSQGGES
;
A
#
# COMPACT_ATOMS: atom_id res chain seq x y z
N GLU A 1 -2.77 24.58 -6.92
CA GLU A 1 -4.10 24.27 -6.38
C GLU A 1 -3.87 23.63 -5.02
N ASP A 2 -4.44 24.21 -3.95
CA ASP A 2 -4.25 23.71 -2.59
C ASP A 2 -5.06 22.44 -2.37
N LEU A 3 -4.48 21.47 -1.65
CA LEU A 3 -5.12 20.20 -1.28
C LEU A 3 -6.48 20.41 -0.59
N ASP A 4 -6.66 21.56 0.07
CA ASP A 4 -7.91 22.01 0.70
C ASP A 4 -9.13 21.98 -0.23
N SER A 5 -8.92 22.26 -1.52
CA SER A 5 -10.00 22.33 -2.51
C SER A 5 -10.54 20.95 -2.95
N LEU A 6 -9.87 19.86 -2.55
CA LEU A 6 -10.25 18.49 -2.89
C LEU A 6 -11.17 17.84 -1.84
N HIS A 7 -11.47 18.52 -0.73
CA HIS A 7 -12.23 17.94 0.38
C HIS A 7 -13.65 17.57 -0.02
N GLY A 8 -14.07 16.36 0.33
CA GLY A 8 -15.42 15.84 0.05
C GLY A 8 -15.65 15.36 -1.39
N ARG A 9 -14.64 15.38 -2.25
CA ARG A 9 -14.74 14.91 -3.65
C ARG A 9 -14.23 13.49 -3.90
N TYR A 10 -13.49 12.93 -2.94
CA TYR A 10 -12.82 11.64 -3.10
C TYR A 10 -13.05 10.77 -1.86
N ASP A 11 -13.42 9.51 -2.09
CA ASP A 11 -13.58 8.51 -1.03
C ASP A 11 -12.23 7.90 -0.61
N MET A 12 -11.26 7.89 -1.53
CA MET A 12 -9.94 7.30 -1.32
C MET A 12 -8.85 8.13 -2.01
N VAL A 13 -7.72 8.29 -1.32
CA VAL A 13 -6.50 8.90 -1.85
C VAL A 13 -5.38 7.86 -1.83
N LEU A 14 -4.82 7.59 -3.01
CA LEU A 14 -3.62 6.75 -3.13
C LEU A 14 -2.38 7.64 -3.12
N ILE A 15 -1.45 7.36 -2.21
CA ILE A 15 -0.18 8.06 -2.11
C ILE A 15 0.91 7.11 -2.62
N ASP A 16 1.40 7.36 -3.82
CA ASP A 16 2.53 6.62 -4.38
C ASP A 16 3.84 7.18 -3.82
N THR A 17 4.61 6.34 -3.12
CA THR A 17 5.85 6.75 -2.47
C THR A 17 7.06 6.26 -3.24
N GLU A 18 8.19 6.96 -3.08
CA GLU A 18 9.49 6.45 -3.53
C GLU A 18 9.81 5.09 -2.88
N ALA A 19 10.77 4.37 -3.47
CA ALA A 19 11.30 3.15 -2.87
C ALA A 19 12.22 3.45 -1.66
N GLY A 20 12.38 2.44 -0.81
CA GLY A 20 13.30 2.50 0.33
C GLY A 20 12.69 3.14 1.57
N ILE A 21 13.54 3.79 2.38
CA ILE A 21 13.20 4.24 3.74
C ILE A 21 13.61 5.70 4.02
N SER A 22 13.56 6.55 2.99
CA SER A 22 13.88 7.98 3.11
C SER A 22 12.89 8.70 4.03
N GLU A 23 13.23 9.90 4.50
CA GLU A 23 12.34 10.70 5.34
C GLU A 23 11.00 10.99 4.64
N ASN A 24 11.03 11.32 3.35
CA ASN A 24 9.81 11.55 2.55
C ASN A 24 8.92 10.31 2.50
N VAL A 25 9.49 9.12 2.29
CA VAL A 25 8.73 7.86 2.33
C VAL A 25 8.08 7.68 3.69
N THR A 26 8.84 7.85 4.79
CA THR A 26 8.28 7.71 6.14
C THR A 26 7.20 8.75 6.47
N TYR A 27 7.35 9.99 6.00
CA TYR A 27 6.38 11.07 6.19
C TYR A 27 5.02 10.74 5.57
N PHE A 28 5.01 10.33 4.29
CA PHE A 28 3.78 9.97 3.60
C PHE A 28 3.13 8.72 4.19
N ASN A 29 3.94 7.73 4.57
CA ASN A 29 3.43 6.54 5.26
C ASN A 29 2.78 6.88 6.61
N MET A 30 3.27 7.88 7.33
CA MET A 30 2.66 8.34 8.58
C MET A 30 1.38 9.15 8.38
N ALA A 31 1.27 9.88 7.28
CA ALA A 31 0.04 10.61 6.94
C ALA A 31 -1.09 9.67 6.51
N ALA A 32 -0.78 8.49 5.96
CA ALA A 32 -1.75 7.53 5.45
C ALA A 32 -2.41 6.70 6.56
N GLN A 33 -3.73 6.46 6.44
CA GLN A 33 -4.48 5.59 7.37
C GLN A 33 -4.05 4.12 7.26
N ASN A 34 -3.87 3.65 6.02
CA ASN A 34 -3.44 2.31 5.68
C ASN A 34 -2.11 2.36 4.91
N ILE A 35 -1.20 1.44 5.24
CA ILE A 35 0.07 1.27 4.54
C ILE A 35 0.01 -0.03 3.78
N LEU A 36 0.04 0.06 2.45
CA LEU A 36 0.15 -1.09 1.56
C LEU A 36 1.62 -1.29 1.16
N VAL A 37 2.24 -2.34 1.67
CA VAL A 37 3.59 -2.73 1.28
C VAL A 37 3.51 -3.60 0.03
N VAL A 38 4.26 -3.23 -1.01
CA VAL A 38 4.43 -4.01 -2.23
C VAL A 38 5.83 -4.60 -2.24
N THR A 39 5.94 -5.90 -2.46
CA THR A 39 7.23 -6.60 -2.59
C THR A 39 7.19 -7.60 -3.75
N THR A 40 8.27 -8.32 -4.00
CA THR A 40 8.34 -9.44 -4.96
C THR A 40 8.91 -10.69 -4.27
N PRO A 41 8.85 -11.87 -4.90
CA PRO A 41 9.53 -13.06 -4.38
C PRO A 41 11.07 -12.97 -4.32
N GLU A 42 11.68 -11.89 -4.83
CA GLU A 42 13.12 -11.73 -4.75
C GLU A 42 13.61 -11.47 -3.30
N PRO A 43 14.66 -12.17 -2.84
CA PRO A 43 15.16 -12.04 -1.46
C PRO A 43 15.49 -10.61 -1.01
N THR A 44 16.00 -9.79 -1.91
CA THR A 44 16.32 -8.38 -1.65
C THR A 44 15.05 -7.56 -1.40
N ALA A 45 14.03 -7.71 -2.25
CA ALA A 45 12.73 -7.04 -2.08
C ALA A 45 12.01 -7.43 -0.79
N ILE A 46 12.13 -8.71 -0.37
CA ILE A 46 11.58 -9.18 0.91
C ILE A 46 12.31 -8.52 2.08
N THR A 47 13.64 -8.42 1.99
CA THR A 47 14.48 -7.79 3.01
C THR A 47 14.15 -6.31 3.16
N ASP A 48 13.97 -5.59 2.05
CA ASP A 48 13.62 -4.17 2.04
C ASP A 48 12.22 -3.93 2.61
N ALA A 49 11.24 -4.78 2.24
CA ALA A 49 9.89 -4.72 2.79
C ALA A 49 9.90 -4.89 4.32
N TYR A 50 10.65 -5.87 4.83
CA TYR A 50 10.80 -6.06 6.27
C TYR A 50 11.52 -4.87 6.93
N ALA A 51 12.54 -4.30 6.30
CA ALA A 51 13.25 -3.13 6.83
C ALA A 51 12.32 -1.92 6.97
N LEU A 52 11.45 -1.67 5.99
CA LEU A 52 10.41 -0.64 6.07
C LEU A 52 9.43 -0.93 7.21
N MET A 53 8.87 -2.14 7.30
CA MET A 53 7.95 -2.53 8.36
C MET A 53 8.58 -2.36 9.75
N LYS A 54 9.84 -2.80 9.90
CA LYS A 54 10.62 -2.65 11.13
C LYS A 54 10.82 -1.18 11.49
N LEU A 55 11.24 -0.34 10.54
CA LEU A 55 11.41 1.09 10.78
C LEU A 55 10.09 1.74 11.22
N MET A 56 9.01 1.49 10.48
CA MET A 56 7.70 2.05 10.77
C MET A 56 7.15 1.60 12.13
N SER A 57 7.35 0.32 12.48
CA SER A 57 6.96 -0.23 13.77
C SER A 57 7.78 0.33 14.93
N THR A 58 9.10 0.35 14.81
CA THR A 58 10.00 0.72 15.91
C THR A 58 10.04 2.22 16.16
N ARG A 59 10.00 3.03 15.10
CA ARG A 59 10.19 4.48 15.19
C ARG A 59 8.88 5.25 15.27
N TYR A 60 7.82 4.71 14.67
CA TYR A 60 6.53 5.38 14.57
C TYR A 60 5.35 4.56 15.10
N HIS A 61 5.62 3.44 15.78
CA HIS A 61 4.62 2.60 16.43
C HIS A 61 3.53 2.09 15.48
N GLN A 62 3.82 1.94 14.20
CA GLN A 62 2.88 1.34 13.26
C GLN A 62 2.76 -0.16 13.52
N LYS A 63 1.51 -0.62 13.68
CA LYS A 63 1.17 -2.00 14.06
C LYS A 63 0.50 -2.83 12.98
N HIS A 64 0.02 -2.19 11.92
CA HIS A 64 -0.78 -2.84 10.89
C HIS A 64 -0.23 -2.46 9.52
N PHE A 65 0.00 -3.46 8.68
CA PHE A 65 0.44 -3.30 7.30
C PHE A 65 -0.40 -4.21 6.42
N SER A 66 -0.79 -3.74 5.25
CA SER A 66 -1.28 -4.61 4.18
C SER A 66 -0.12 -5.02 3.28
N LEU A 67 -0.19 -6.22 2.71
CA LEU A 67 0.86 -6.77 1.84
C LEU A 67 0.29 -7.25 0.52
N VAL A 68 0.94 -6.85 -0.57
CA VAL A 68 0.78 -7.45 -1.90
C VAL A 68 2.12 -7.93 -2.42
N VAL A 69 2.15 -9.17 -2.92
CA VAL A 69 3.35 -9.73 -3.55
C VAL A 69 3.18 -9.64 -5.07
N ASN A 70 3.98 -8.79 -5.70
CA ASN A 70 3.98 -8.56 -7.13
C ASN A 70 4.97 -9.47 -7.86
N GLN A 71 4.77 -9.66 -9.16
CA GLN A 71 5.64 -10.45 -10.05
C GLN A 71 5.81 -11.91 -9.60
N VAL A 72 4.73 -12.54 -9.14
CA VAL A 72 4.77 -13.98 -8.82
C VAL A 72 4.71 -14.83 -10.09
N HIS A 73 5.44 -15.93 -10.14
CA HIS A 73 5.36 -16.89 -11.25
C HIS A 73 4.33 -17.97 -10.94
N GLU A 74 4.34 -18.46 -9.71
CA GLU A 74 3.36 -19.38 -9.16
C GLU A 74 2.58 -18.72 -8.00
N MET A 75 1.32 -19.11 -7.80
CA MET A 75 0.51 -18.52 -6.71
C MET A 75 1.12 -18.81 -5.32
N ASP A 76 1.77 -19.96 -5.17
CA ASP A 76 2.42 -20.37 -3.91
C ASP A 76 3.60 -19.46 -3.55
N ASP A 77 4.28 -18.85 -4.54
CA ASP A 77 5.37 -17.90 -4.29
C ASP A 77 4.91 -16.72 -3.42
N GLY A 78 3.71 -16.21 -3.69
CA GLY A 78 3.14 -15.09 -2.94
C GLY A 78 2.85 -15.47 -1.48
N LEU A 79 2.32 -16.67 -1.27
CA LEU A 79 2.02 -17.17 0.06
C LEU A 79 3.30 -17.43 0.87
N ASP A 80 4.33 -17.99 0.23
CA ASP A 80 5.63 -18.23 0.85
C ASP A 80 6.30 -16.94 1.32
N VAL A 81 6.24 -15.87 0.50
CA VAL A 81 6.75 -14.55 0.88
C VAL A 81 6.00 -14.00 2.10
N TYR A 82 4.67 -14.06 2.07
CA TYR A 82 3.83 -13.63 3.19
C TYR A 82 4.16 -14.39 4.47
N GLN A 83 4.32 -15.72 4.40
CA GLN A 83 4.68 -16.55 5.55
C GLN A 83 6.05 -16.18 6.11
N LYS A 84 7.06 -16.00 5.24
CA LYS A 84 8.41 -15.57 5.65
C LYS A 84 8.36 -14.24 6.40
N LEU A 85 7.69 -13.24 5.83
CA LEU A 85 7.52 -11.91 6.44
C LEU A 85 6.76 -11.98 7.77
N THR A 86 5.74 -12.82 7.85
CA THR A 86 4.95 -13.00 9.08
C THR A 86 5.76 -13.67 10.18
N ILE A 87 6.53 -14.72 9.87
CA ILE A 87 7.38 -15.42 10.84
C ILE A 87 8.45 -14.49 11.41
N VAL A 88 9.16 -13.76 10.55
CA VAL A 88 10.21 -12.85 11.00
C VAL A 88 9.63 -11.67 11.77
N SER A 89 8.50 -11.14 11.32
CA SER A 89 7.79 -10.07 12.01
C SER A 89 7.33 -10.54 13.39
N ASN A 90 6.59 -11.63 13.53
CA ASN A 90 6.14 -12.14 14.84
C ASN A 90 7.28 -12.46 15.81
N ARG A 91 8.47 -12.80 15.29
CA ARG A 91 9.64 -13.09 16.13
C ARG A 91 10.27 -11.83 16.73
N TYR A 92 10.27 -10.71 16.00
CA TYR A 92 11.07 -9.52 16.35
C TYR A 92 10.26 -8.24 16.47
N LEU A 93 9.04 -8.21 15.95
CA LEU A 93 8.15 -7.08 15.85
C LEU A 93 6.77 -7.48 16.40
N ASP A 94 6.15 -6.56 17.12
CA ASP A 94 4.76 -6.69 17.52
C ASP A 94 3.91 -5.95 16.47
N ILE A 95 3.68 -6.59 15.32
CA ILE A 95 2.90 -6.08 14.18
C ILE A 95 2.03 -7.17 13.58
N SER A 96 1.00 -6.76 12.84
CA SER A 96 0.15 -7.62 12.02
C SER A 96 0.30 -7.26 10.54
N ILE A 97 0.23 -8.29 9.69
CA ILE A 97 0.34 -8.16 8.24
C ILE A 97 -0.92 -8.78 7.62
N ASP A 98 -1.71 -7.96 6.93
CA ASP A 98 -2.89 -8.39 6.20
C ASP A 98 -2.50 -8.69 4.75
N TYR A 99 -2.55 -9.97 4.36
CA TYR A 99 -2.22 -10.37 2.99
C TYR A 99 -3.39 -10.12 2.04
N LEU A 100 -3.21 -9.21 1.07
CA LEU A 100 -4.24 -8.85 0.09
C LEU A 100 -4.15 -9.65 -1.22
N GLY A 101 -3.16 -10.54 -1.32
CA GLY A 101 -2.96 -11.41 -2.48
C GLY A 101 -1.69 -11.09 -3.27
N CYS A 102 -1.64 -11.60 -4.49
CA CYS A 102 -0.48 -11.48 -5.37
C CYS A 102 -0.86 -11.05 -6.78
N ILE A 103 0.10 -10.42 -7.48
CA ILE A 103 -0.02 -10.02 -8.87
C ILE A 103 0.93 -10.88 -9.71
N PRO A 104 0.41 -11.68 -10.67
CA PRO A 104 1.25 -12.56 -11.48
C PRO A 104 2.11 -11.77 -12.46
N ALA A 105 3.35 -12.22 -12.63
CA ALA A 105 4.27 -11.73 -13.64
C ALA A 105 3.64 -11.85 -15.04
N ASN A 106 3.92 -10.87 -15.91
CA ASN A 106 3.34 -10.84 -17.24
C ASN A 106 4.24 -10.11 -18.22
N GLU A 107 4.61 -10.80 -19.30
CA GLU A 107 5.49 -10.26 -20.34
C GLU A 107 4.88 -9.03 -21.04
N ARG A 108 3.55 -8.96 -21.15
CA ARG A 108 2.84 -7.82 -21.75
C ARG A 108 2.85 -6.58 -20.87
N MET A 109 3.28 -6.66 -19.62
CA MET A 109 3.47 -5.49 -18.77
C MET A 109 4.47 -4.52 -19.39
N LEU A 110 5.56 -5.02 -19.98
CA LEU A 110 6.54 -4.19 -20.67
C LEU A 110 5.94 -3.45 -21.87
N GLU A 111 5.06 -4.12 -22.61
CA GLU A 111 4.33 -3.49 -23.71
C GLU A 111 3.39 -2.39 -23.21
N ALA A 112 2.67 -2.63 -22.11
CA ALA A 112 1.77 -1.65 -21.51
C ALA A 112 2.51 -0.40 -21.03
N VAL A 113 3.65 -0.58 -20.35
CA VAL A 113 4.54 0.50 -19.91
C VAL A 113 5.06 1.30 -21.10
N ARG A 114 5.57 0.63 -22.15
CA ARG A 114 6.07 1.29 -23.37
C ARG A 114 5.01 2.12 -24.08
N ARG A 115 3.74 1.68 -24.02
CA ARG A 115 2.60 2.39 -24.60
C ARG A 115 1.99 3.44 -23.67
N GLN A 116 2.53 3.62 -22.46
CA GLN A 116 2.03 4.54 -21.44
C GLN A 116 0.53 4.36 -21.18
N LYS A 117 0.07 3.11 -21.16
CA LYS A 117 -1.33 2.77 -20.89
C LYS A 117 -1.42 1.68 -19.81
N PRO A 118 -2.40 1.75 -18.90
CA PRO A 118 -2.57 0.73 -17.87
C PRO A 118 -2.76 -0.68 -18.46
N MET A 119 -2.16 -1.67 -17.81
CA MET A 119 -2.30 -3.10 -18.16
C MET A 119 -3.78 -3.52 -18.24
N VAL A 120 -4.60 -3.03 -17.32
CA VAL A 120 -6.05 -3.31 -17.24
C VAL A 120 -6.84 -2.72 -18.42
N GLU A 121 -6.34 -1.66 -19.06
CA GLU A 121 -6.95 -1.04 -20.24
C GLU A 121 -6.52 -1.76 -21.52
N LEU A 122 -5.21 -1.97 -21.69
CA LEU A 122 -4.67 -2.58 -22.92
C LEU A 122 -4.95 -4.09 -23.02
N PHE A 123 -4.91 -4.79 -21.90
CA PHE A 123 -5.02 -6.25 -21.85
C PHE A 123 -6.00 -6.71 -20.77
N PRO A 124 -7.31 -6.36 -20.88
CA PRO A 124 -8.29 -6.62 -19.84
C PRO A 124 -8.52 -8.11 -19.52
N GLY A 125 -8.20 -9.02 -20.45
CA GLY A 125 -8.35 -10.47 -20.28
C GLY A 125 -7.14 -11.19 -19.69
N GLN A 126 -6.06 -10.47 -19.35
CA GLN A 126 -4.86 -11.08 -18.74
C GLN A 126 -5.07 -11.35 -17.25
N LYS A 127 -4.48 -12.42 -16.72
CA LYS A 127 -4.53 -12.78 -15.29
C LYS A 127 -4.11 -11.62 -14.38
N THR A 128 -3.08 -10.88 -14.78
CA THR A 128 -2.56 -9.69 -14.08
C THR A 128 -3.61 -8.58 -14.00
N SER A 129 -4.39 -8.36 -15.05
CA SER A 129 -5.46 -7.37 -15.07
C SER A 129 -6.60 -7.76 -14.13
N SER A 130 -6.97 -9.04 -14.09
CA SER A 130 -7.94 -9.56 -13.12
C SER A 130 -7.42 -9.44 -11.68
N ALA A 131 -6.14 -9.71 -11.45
CA ALA A 131 -5.52 -9.58 -10.13
C ALA A 131 -5.51 -8.13 -9.62
N PHE A 132 -5.22 -7.15 -10.49
CA PHE A 132 -5.35 -5.73 -10.12
C PHE A 132 -6.79 -5.33 -9.77
N LYS A 133 -7.79 -5.82 -10.51
CA LYS A 133 -9.21 -5.57 -10.18
C LYS A 133 -9.59 -6.17 -8.83
N ALA A 134 -9.19 -7.41 -8.56
CA ALA A 134 -9.43 -8.06 -7.28
C ALA A 134 -8.75 -7.31 -6.12
N LEU A 135 -7.51 -6.83 -6.30
CA LEU A 135 -6.83 -6.01 -5.32
C LEU A 135 -7.58 -4.70 -5.06
N ALA A 136 -8.02 -4.00 -6.11
CA ALA A 136 -8.80 -2.78 -5.97
C ALA A 136 -10.10 -3.01 -5.18
N GLU A 137 -10.83 -4.09 -5.46
CA GLU A 137 -12.02 -4.44 -4.69
C GLU A 137 -11.71 -4.74 -3.21
N SER A 138 -10.62 -5.44 -2.93
CA SER A 138 -10.18 -5.71 -1.55
C SER A 138 -9.84 -4.43 -0.81
N LEU A 139 -9.17 -3.47 -1.46
CA LEU A 139 -8.84 -2.17 -0.87
C LEU A 139 -10.10 -1.34 -0.57
N VAL A 140 -11.09 -1.36 -1.46
CA VAL A 140 -12.38 -0.65 -1.26
C VAL A 140 -13.20 -1.28 -0.13
N ARG A 141 -13.08 -2.60 0.09
CA ARG A 141 -13.80 -3.32 1.14
C ARG A 141 -13.16 -3.26 2.52
N GLN A 142 -11.90 -2.84 2.64
CA GLN A 142 -11.25 -2.74 3.94
C GLN A 142 -11.95 -1.69 4.80
N ASP A 143 -12.36 -2.08 6.01
CA ASP A 143 -12.81 -1.11 7.00
C ASP A 143 -11.67 -0.14 7.32
N HIS A 144 -11.98 1.16 7.26
CA HIS A 144 -11.00 2.19 7.55
C HIS A 144 -10.75 2.25 9.06
N PRO A 145 -9.54 1.96 9.55
CA PRO A 145 -9.24 2.10 10.97
C PRO A 145 -9.34 3.57 11.38
N GLU A 146 -9.71 3.78 12.65
CA GLU A 146 -9.74 5.11 13.26
C GLU A 146 -8.38 5.83 13.07
N PRO A 147 -8.38 7.17 12.87
CA PRO A 147 -7.17 7.93 12.60
C PRO A 147 -6.12 7.75 13.71
N LYS A 148 -4.89 7.44 13.32
CA LYS A 148 -3.74 7.26 14.21
C LYS A 148 -3.03 8.59 14.47
N GLY A 149 -3.16 9.10 15.69
CA GLY A 149 -2.28 10.13 16.26
C GLY A 149 -2.42 11.54 15.67
N THR A 150 -1.59 12.45 16.17
CA THR A 150 -1.75 13.90 15.94
C THR A 150 -1.54 14.32 14.50
N VAL A 151 -0.70 13.66 13.69
CA VAL A 151 -0.48 14.01 12.27
C VAL A 151 -1.71 13.67 11.42
N GLN A 152 -2.27 12.48 11.56
CA GLN A 152 -3.54 12.17 10.91
C GLN A 152 -4.67 13.02 11.48
N PHE A 153 -4.59 13.43 12.75
CA PHE A 153 -5.52 14.41 13.32
C PHE A 153 -5.32 15.82 12.75
N PHE A 154 -4.08 16.23 12.42
CA PHE A 154 -3.80 17.50 11.75
C PHE A 154 -4.35 17.46 10.34
N TRP A 155 -4.11 16.39 9.58
CA TRP A 155 -4.76 16.18 8.30
C TRP A 155 -6.27 16.13 8.45
N LYS A 156 -6.84 15.30 9.33
CA LYS A 156 -8.29 15.23 9.58
C LYS A 156 -8.87 16.58 9.98
N ARG A 157 -8.19 17.36 10.83
CA ARG A 157 -8.64 18.67 11.30
C ARG A 157 -8.48 19.74 10.23
N PHE A 158 -7.44 19.67 9.41
CA PHE A 158 -7.34 20.43 8.17
C PHE A 158 -8.51 20.07 7.24
N PHE A 159 -8.80 18.77 7.11
CA PHE A 159 -9.95 18.20 6.40
C PHE A 159 -11.32 18.62 6.96
N THR A 160 -11.43 18.86 8.27
CA THR A 160 -12.70 19.12 8.97
C THR A 160 -12.93 20.61 9.26
N LEU A 161 -11.90 21.42 9.52
CA LEU A 161 -12.03 22.86 9.79
C LEU A 161 -12.46 23.64 8.55
N SER A 162 -12.15 23.15 7.34
CA SER A 162 -12.70 23.72 6.12
C SER A 162 -14.22 23.51 5.97
N GLN A 163 -14.86 22.69 6.83
CA GLN A 163 -16.31 22.52 6.89
C GLN A 163 -17.01 23.44 7.90
N GLY A 164 -16.27 24.22 8.71
CA GLY A 164 -16.83 25.05 9.79
C GLY A 164 -17.03 26.53 9.46
N GLY A 165 -16.83 26.94 8.21
CA GLY A 165 -16.82 28.35 7.78
C GLY A 165 -18.11 28.87 7.13
N GLU A 166 -19.12 28.03 6.94
CA GLU A 166 -20.42 28.46 6.40
C GLU A 166 -21.51 28.29 7.46
N SER A 167 -21.75 29.38 8.19
CA SER A 167 -23.00 29.67 8.90
C SER A 167 -23.27 31.16 8.78
#